data_AF-A0A935W9S2-F1
#
_entry.id   AF-A0A935W9S2-F1
#
_cell.length_a   1.000
_cell.length_b   1.000
_cell.length_c   1.000
_cell.angle_alpha   90.00
_cell.angle_beta   90.00
_cell.angle_gamma   90.00
#
_symmetry.space_group_name_H-M   'P 1'
#
loop_
_entity.id
_entity.type
_entity.pdbx_description
1 polymer ?
#
loop_
_entity_poly.entity_id
_entity_poly.type
_entity_poly.pdbx_seq_one_letter_code
_entity_poly.pdbx_strand_id
1 'polypeptide(L)'
;MNTGQTMLGIVAMALVTIVTLNLNRGSMSTQDSLIYNKSFILATTVAQSVIDEIQSKKFDEEIVKGTKIYSAHDFSSKLGKESGESYPNFDDIDDYNGFKRSDTIPQMGVFNISVNIKYLTDDLVQTNSQTYNKNVTIQIESPSFINFYTNAKDTVVISTLLSHWTLL
;
A
#
# COMPACT_ATOMS: atom_id res chain seq x y z
N MET A 1 -24.21 4.54 60.92
CA MET A 1 -23.17 4.01 60.01
C MET A 1 -21.83 4.25 60.67
N ASN A 2 -21.05 3.19 60.91
CA ASN A 2 -19.82 3.29 61.69
C ASN A 2 -18.68 3.77 60.78
N THR A 3 -17.86 4.74 61.20
CA THR A 3 -16.80 5.38 60.38
C THR A 3 -15.84 4.39 59.71
N GLY A 4 -15.64 3.21 60.31
CA GLY A 4 -14.86 2.12 59.71
C GLY A 4 -15.52 1.51 58.45
N GLN A 5 -16.84 1.41 58.40
CA GLN A 5 -17.57 0.91 57.22
C GLN A 5 -17.51 1.89 56.06
N THR A 6 -17.57 3.19 56.32
CA THR A 6 -17.42 4.23 55.29
C THR A 6 -15.99 4.27 54.75
N MET A 7 -14.98 4.09 55.61
CA MET A 7 -13.57 4.02 55.18
C MET A 7 -13.29 2.80 54.32
N LEU A 8 -13.79 1.62 54.70
CA LEU A 8 -13.68 0.40 53.89
C LEU A 8 -14.41 0.53 52.55
N GLY A 9 -15.56 1.20 52.53
CA GLY A 9 -16.28 1.51 51.29
C GLY A 9 -15.48 2.40 50.34
N ILE A 10 -14.83 3.45 50.85
CA ILE A 10 -13.96 4.34 50.04
C ILE A 10 -12.77 3.56 49.48
N VAL A 11 -12.11 2.71 50.29
CA VAL A 11 -10.98 1.89 49.84
C VAL A 11 -11.42 0.90 48.76
N ALA A 12 -12.58 0.25 48.92
CA ALA A 12 -13.13 -0.65 47.92
C ALA A 12 -13.41 0.06 46.59
N MET A 13 -13.99 1.27 46.63
CA MET A 13 -14.23 2.08 45.43
C MET A 13 -12.93 2.53 44.76
N ALA A 14 -11.91 2.90 45.55
CA ALA A 14 -10.60 3.26 45.01
C ALA A 14 -9.94 2.08 44.28
N LEU A 15 -10.00 0.88 44.87
CA LEU A 15 -9.46 -0.34 44.27
C LEU A 15 -10.18 -0.69 42.96
N VAL A 16 -11.52 -0.65 42.96
CA VAL A 16 -12.33 -0.89 41.75
C VAL A 16 -11.99 0.13 40.66
N THR A 17 -11.79 1.39 41.01
CA THR A 17 -11.40 2.45 40.06
C THR A 17 -10.04 2.15 39.43
N ILE A 18 -9.04 1.79 40.23
CA ILE A 18 -7.70 1.45 39.74
C ILE A 18 -7.76 0.26 38.78
N VAL A 19 -8.48 -0.80 39.14
CA VAL A 19 -8.65 -1.99 38.28
C VAL A 19 -9.36 -1.61 36.98
N THR A 20 -10.45 -0.86 37.06
CA THR A 20 -11.23 -0.43 35.88
C THR A 20 -10.40 0.44 34.95
N LEU A 21 -9.60 1.37 35.48
CA LEU A 21 -8.71 2.20 34.68
C LEU A 21 -7.63 1.38 33.97
N ASN A 22 -7.05 0.41 34.66
CA ASN A 22 -6.04 -0.47 34.06
C ASN A 22 -6.65 -1.35 32.95
N LEU A 23 -7.86 -1.88 33.16
CA LEU A 23 -8.59 -2.62 32.13
C LEU A 23 -8.91 -1.75 30.92
N ASN A 24 -9.39 -0.52 31.14
CA ASN A 24 -9.69 0.41 30.04
C ASN A 24 -8.44 0.80 29.25
N ARG A 25 -7.31 1.04 29.93
CA ARG A 25 -6.02 1.31 29.26
C ARG A 25 -5.55 0.12 28.42
N GLY A 26 -5.65 -1.10 28.97
CA GLY A 26 -5.32 -2.32 28.23
C GLY A 26 -6.23 -2.53 27.01
N SER A 27 -7.53 -2.28 27.18
CA SER A 27 -8.51 -2.35 26.08
C SER A 27 -8.21 -1.32 25.00
N MET A 28 -7.86 -0.08 25.36
CA MET A 28 -7.53 0.97 24.41
C MET A 28 -6.28 0.59 23.58
N SER A 29 -5.21 0.17 24.25
CA SER A 29 -3.98 -0.28 23.58
C SER A 29 -4.22 -1.45 22.62
N THR A 30 -5.12 -2.36 23.00
CA THR A 30 -5.54 -3.47 22.13
C THR A 30 -6.32 -2.97 20.92
N GLN A 31 -7.24 -2.03 21.11
CA GLN A 31 -8.02 -1.42 20.01
C GLN A 31 -7.12 -0.67 19.02
N ASP A 32 -6.15 0.11 19.51
CA ASP A 32 -5.19 0.82 18.67
C ASP A 32 -4.37 -0.16 17.81
N SER A 33 -3.89 -1.24 18.43
CA SER A 33 -3.15 -2.31 17.72
C SER A 33 -4.03 -3.03 16.69
N LEU A 34 -5.31 -3.26 17.00
CA LEU A 34 -6.26 -3.87 16.07
C LEU A 34 -6.56 -2.96 14.87
N ILE A 35 -6.75 -1.66 15.10
CA ILE A 35 -7.00 -0.68 14.02
C ILE A 35 -5.78 -0.58 13.10
N TYR A 36 -4.58 -0.51 13.66
CA TYR A 36 -3.34 -0.50 12.87
C TYR A 36 -3.22 -1.75 12.00
N ASN A 37 -3.34 -2.95 12.60
CA ASN A 37 -3.23 -4.21 11.87
C ASN A 37 -4.31 -4.36 10.77
N LYS A 38 -5.56 -3.96 11.06
CA LYS A 38 -6.63 -3.96 10.06
C LYS A 38 -6.32 -3.03 8.90
N SER A 39 -5.87 -1.81 9.19
CA SER A 39 -5.49 -0.84 8.15
C SER A 39 -4.36 -1.39 7.27
N PHE A 40 -3.36 -2.03 7.90
CA PHE A 40 -2.21 -2.60 7.21
C PHE A 40 -2.64 -3.72 6.26
N ILE A 41 -3.43 -4.68 6.74
CA ILE A 41 -3.95 -5.79 5.93
C ILE A 41 -4.80 -5.26 4.75
N LEU A 42 -5.64 -4.26 4.99
CA LEU A 42 -6.45 -3.65 3.93
C LEU A 42 -5.58 -2.96 2.88
N ALA A 43 -4.57 -2.17 3.27
CA ALA A 43 -3.66 -1.59 2.30
C ALA A 43 -2.90 -2.66 1.52
N THR A 44 -2.41 -3.72 2.15
CA THR A 44 -1.79 -4.84 1.42
C THR A 44 -2.75 -5.47 0.41
N THR A 45 -4.03 -5.63 0.79
CA THR A 45 -5.06 -6.17 -0.11
C THR A 45 -5.33 -5.24 -1.30
N VAL A 46 -5.40 -3.93 -1.05
CA VAL A 46 -5.57 -2.92 -2.10
C VAL A 46 -4.34 -2.88 -3.02
N ALA A 47 -3.13 -2.88 -2.46
CA ALA A 47 -1.90 -2.95 -3.24
C ALA A 47 -1.86 -4.21 -4.12
N GLN A 48 -2.23 -5.37 -3.58
CA GLN A 48 -2.30 -6.60 -4.35
C GLN A 48 -3.31 -6.50 -5.49
N SER A 49 -4.50 -5.95 -5.23
CA SER A 49 -5.50 -5.74 -6.28
C SER A 49 -4.98 -4.85 -7.41
N VAL A 50 -4.19 -3.81 -7.10
CA VAL A 50 -3.59 -2.95 -8.13
C VAL A 50 -2.46 -3.67 -8.86
N ILE A 51 -1.66 -4.51 -8.17
CA ILE A 51 -0.67 -5.37 -8.83
C ILE A 51 -1.35 -6.30 -9.83
N ASP A 52 -2.44 -6.96 -9.41
CA ASP A 52 -3.18 -7.90 -10.26
C ASP A 52 -3.78 -7.18 -11.49
N GLU A 53 -4.27 -5.95 -11.30
CA GLU A 53 -4.73 -5.09 -12.40
C GLU A 53 -3.59 -4.80 -13.38
N ILE A 54 -2.42 -4.36 -12.90
CA ILE A 54 -1.24 -4.05 -13.73
C ILE A 54 -0.73 -5.31 -14.45
N GLN A 55 -0.67 -6.46 -13.76
CA GLN A 55 -0.24 -7.73 -14.32
C GLN A 55 -1.15 -8.24 -15.44
N SER A 56 -2.41 -7.83 -15.45
CA SER A 56 -3.36 -8.20 -16.51
C SER A 56 -3.14 -7.44 -17.83
N LYS A 57 -2.33 -6.37 -17.81
CA LYS A 57 -2.08 -5.49 -18.96
C LYS A 57 -0.89 -5.96 -19.79
N LYS A 58 -0.75 -5.40 -21.00
CA LYS A 58 0.38 -5.70 -21.87
C LYS A 58 1.64 -5.07 -21.30
N PHE A 59 2.79 -5.68 -21.62
CA PHE A 59 4.05 -5.24 -21.03
C PHE A 59 4.47 -3.83 -21.46
N ASP A 60 4.12 -3.44 -22.67
CA ASP A 60 4.54 -2.19 -23.31
C ASP A 60 3.59 -1.86 -24.46
N GLU A 61 3.41 -0.58 -24.75
CA GLU A 61 2.63 -0.03 -25.85
C GLU A 61 2.98 -0.64 -27.22
N GLU A 62 4.26 -0.93 -27.50
CA GLU A 62 4.64 -1.53 -28.78
C GLU A 62 4.06 -2.95 -28.96
N ILE A 63 3.80 -3.67 -27.86
CA ILE A 63 3.10 -4.95 -27.89
C ILE A 63 1.60 -4.75 -28.10
N VAL A 64 1.01 -3.68 -27.56
CA VAL A 64 -0.41 -3.34 -27.77
C VAL A 64 -0.68 -3.06 -29.25
N LYS A 65 0.21 -2.31 -29.90
CA LYS A 65 0.16 -2.04 -31.36
C LYS A 65 0.39 -3.27 -32.23
N GLY A 66 0.89 -4.37 -31.65
CA GLY A 66 1.25 -5.59 -32.37
C GLY A 66 2.61 -5.53 -33.07
N THR A 67 3.50 -4.61 -32.66
CA THR A 67 4.89 -4.56 -33.11
C THR A 67 5.62 -5.82 -32.64
N LYS A 68 6.40 -6.45 -33.54
CA LYS A 68 7.25 -7.58 -33.17
C LYS A 68 8.49 -7.06 -32.45
N ILE A 69 8.68 -7.51 -31.22
CA ILE A 69 9.85 -7.19 -30.39
C ILE A 69 10.96 -8.21 -30.69
N TYR A 70 12.10 -7.73 -31.18
CA TYR A 70 13.32 -8.53 -31.41
C TYR A 70 14.43 -8.19 -30.41
N SER A 71 14.39 -6.99 -29.84
CA SER A 71 15.36 -6.52 -28.86
C SER A 71 14.68 -5.66 -27.79
N ALA A 72 15.32 -5.51 -26.63
CA ALA A 72 14.82 -4.64 -25.57
C ALA A 72 14.70 -3.17 -25.99
N HIS A 73 15.44 -2.73 -27.02
CA HIS A 73 15.37 -1.36 -27.51
C HIS A 73 14.08 -1.07 -28.30
N ASP A 74 13.35 -2.12 -28.69
CA ASP A 74 12.08 -1.99 -29.42
C ASP A 74 10.93 -1.58 -28.48
N PHE A 75 11.14 -1.58 -27.15
CA PHE A 75 10.18 -1.08 -26.17
C PHE A 75 10.20 0.46 -26.08
N SER A 76 9.10 1.01 -25.56
CA SER A 76 8.93 2.43 -25.26
C SER A 76 10.03 2.95 -24.33
N SER A 77 10.76 3.96 -24.82
CA SER A 77 11.83 4.65 -24.08
C SER A 77 11.31 5.55 -22.95
N LYS A 78 10.04 5.92 -22.99
CA LYS A 78 9.37 6.76 -22.00
C LYS A 78 8.37 5.90 -21.26
N LEU A 79 8.47 5.89 -19.93
CA LEU A 79 7.50 5.25 -19.05
C LEU A 79 6.47 6.27 -18.60
N GLY A 80 5.19 5.96 -18.78
CA GLY A 80 4.07 6.78 -18.36
C GLY A 80 3.09 6.99 -19.49
N LYS A 81 1.84 7.26 -19.10
CA LYS A 81 0.71 7.38 -20.01
C LYS A 81 0.91 8.22 -21.26
N GLU A 82 0.25 7.81 -22.32
CA GLU A 82 0.24 8.50 -23.59
C GLU A 82 -0.77 9.66 -23.57
N SER A 83 -0.64 10.51 -24.59
CA SER A 83 -1.55 11.64 -24.77
C SER A 83 -2.95 11.17 -25.13
N GLY A 84 -3.86 11.20 -24.16
CA GLY A 84 -5.25 10.82 -24.34
C GLY A 84 -5.69 9.71 -23.38
N GLU A 85 -4.74 9.08 -22.69
CA GLU A 85 -5.02 8.01 -21.75
C GLU A 85 -5.24 8.53 -20.33
N SER A 86 -6.22 7.88 -19.70
CA SER A 86 -6.60 8.14 -18.33
C SER A 86 -7.24 6.90 -17.73
N TYR A 87 -6.94 6.67 -16.46
CA TYR A 87 -7.60 5.64 -15.68
C TYR A 87 -9.13 5.77 -15.81
N PRO A 88 -9.88 4.70 -16.12
CA PRO A 88 -9.48 3.28 -16.07
C PRO A 88 -9.00 2.66 -17.39
N ASN A 89 -8.83 3.45 -18.46
CA ASN A 89 -8.58 2.95 -19.81
C ASN A 89 -7.09 2.72 -20.11
N PHE A 90 -6.30 2.35 -19.11
CA PHE A 90 -4.90 1.98 -19.31
C PHE A 90 -4.81 0.59 -19.96
N ASP A 91 -3.98 0.45 -20.99
CA ASP A 91 -3.88 -0.78 -21.79
C ASP A 91 -2.53 -1.49 -21.68
N ASP A 92 -1.51 -0.80 -21.18
CA ASP A 92 -0.21 -1.37 -20.86
C ASP A 92 0.22 -1.13 -19.39
N ILE A 93 1.44 -1.57 -19.06
CA ILE A 93 2.00 -1.46 -17.72
C ILE A 93 2.54 -0.05 -17.46
N ASP A 94 3.21 0.56 -18.43
CA ASP A 94 3.90 1.85 -18.28
C ASP A 94 2.96 3.01 -18.02
N ASP A 95 1.71 2.93 -18.48
CA ASP A 95 0.61 3.81 -18.13
C ASP A 95 0.49 4.11 -16.63
N TYR A 96 0.76 3.12 -15.79
CA TYR A 96 0.63 3.24 -14.34
C TYR A 96 1.81 3.97 -13.71
N ASN A 97 2.85 4.33 -14.46
CA ASN A 97 3.98 5.07 -13.92
C ASN A 97 3.57 6.49 -13.49
N GLY A 98 3.64 6.75 -12.19
CA GLY A 98 3.21 8.02 -11.61
C GLY A 98 1.70 8.09 -11.36
N PHE A 99 0.97 6.98 -11.52
CA PHE A 99 -0.44 6.90 -11.20
C PHE A 99 -0.67 7.17 -9.71
N LYS A 100 -1.70 7.96 -9.41
CA LYS A 100 -2.12 8.30 -8.06
C LYS A 100 -3.63 8.18 -7.95
N ARG A 101 -4.09 7.49 -6.90
CA ARG A 101 -5.51 7.30 -6.61
C ARG A 101 -5.74 7.36 -5.10
N SER A 102 -6.87 7.91 -4.70
CA SER A 102 -7.29 7.91 -3.30
C SER A 102 -8.56 7.08 -3.15
N ASP A 103 -8.49 6.02 -2.37
CA ASP A 103 -9.64 5.18 -2.03
C ASP A 103 -10.09 5.46 -0.60
N THR A 104 -11.38 5.72 -0.43
CA THR A 104 -11.97 5.93 0.90
C THR A 104 -12.62 4.65 1.37
N ILE A 105 -12.06 4.05 2.42
CA ILE A 105 -12.64 2.87 3.05
C ILE A 105 -13.45 3.32 4.28
N PRO A 106 -14.75 2.96 4.37
CA PRO A 106 -15.56 3.27 5.54
C PRO A 106 -14.85 2.82 6.82
N GLN A 107 -14.86 3.68 7.85
CA GLN A 107 -14.25 3.45 9.17
C GLN A 107 -12.70 3.43 9.22
N MET A 108 -12.00 3.39 8.08
CA MET A 108 -10.53 3.33 8.03
C MET A 108 -9.89 4.56 7.34
N GLY A 109 -10.70 5.44 6.77
CA GLY A 109 -10.24 6.70 6.18
C GLY A 109 -9.79 6.57 4.74
N VAL A 110 -8.94 7.50 4.31
CA VAL A 110 -8.48 7.63 2.93
C VAL A 110 -7.11 6.95 2.77
N PHE A 111 -7.01 6.08 1.78
CA PHE A 111 -5.78 5.42 1.35
C PHE A 111 -5.31 6.05 0.05
N ASN A 112 -4.15 6.71 0.09
CA ASN A 112 -3.50 7.30 -1.07
C ASN A 112 -2.54 6.26 -1.65
N ILE A 113 -2.88 5.80 -2.84
CA ILE A 113 -2.14 4.83 -3.62
C ILE A 113 -1.30 5.60 -4.62
N SER A 114 -0.02 5.27 -4.71
CA SER A 114 0.86 5.76 -5.76
C SER A 114 1.65 4.61 -6.36
N VAL A 115 1.79 4.61 -7.68
CA VAL A 115 2.49 3.58 -8.43
C VAL A 115 3.69 4.18 -9.14
N ASN A 116 4.82 3.50 -9.07
CA ASN A 116 6.05 3.86 -9.76
C ASN A 116 6.58 2.65 -10.50
N ILE A 117 6.96 2.85 -11.77
CA ILE A 117 7.46 1.79 -12.63
C ILE A 117 8.82 2.19 -13.15
N LYS A 118 9.76 1.25 -13.13
CA LYS A 118 11.11 1.44 -13.65
C LYS A 118 11.60 0.20 -14.35
N TYR A 119 12.42 0.39 -15.37
CA TYR A 119 13.18 -0.70 -15.98
C TYR A 119 14.24 -1.23 -15.01
N LEU A 120 14.51 -2.52 -15.10
CA LEU A 120 15.53 -3.23 -14.35
C LEU A 120 16.49 -3.95 -15.29
N THR A 121 17.78 -3.89 -15.01
CA THR A 121 18.76 -4.79 -15.62
C THR A 121 18.56 -6.22 -15.13
N ASP A 122 19.25 -7.18 -15.76
CA ASP A 122 19.23 -8.58 -15.32
C ASP A 122 19.81 -8.75 -13.91
N ASP A 123 20.68 -7.84 -13.47
CA ASP A 123 21.20 -7.75 -12.11
C ASP A 123 20.24 -7.04 -11.12
N LEU A 124 19.00 -6.79 -11.53
CA LEU A 124 17.96 -6.10 -10.76
C LEU A 124 18.34 -4.68 -10.34
N VAL A 125 19.12 -3.98 -11.18
CA VAL A 125 19.48 -2.57 -10.98
C VAL A 125 18.54 -1.68 -11.78
N GLN A 126 18.00 -0.63 -11.14
CA GLN A 126 17.13 0.34 -11.81
C GLN A 126 17.88 1.08 -12.92
N THR A 127 17.26 1.14 -14.09
CA THR A 127 17.81 1.82 -15.26
C THR A 127 16.72 2.64 -15.96
N ASN A 128 17.16 3.64 -16.72
CA ASN A 128 16.28 4.40 -17.61
C ASN A 128 16.30 3.84 -19.04
N SER A 129 17.19 2.89 -19.32
CA SER A 129 17.25 2.19 -20.60
C SER A 129 16.24 1.06 -20.63
N GLN A 130 15.69 0.78 -21.81
CA GLN A 130 14.70 -0.29 -21.96
C GLN A 130 15.33 -1.67 -21.72
N THR A 131 14.61 -2.50 -20.97
CA THR A 131 14.99 -3.86 -20.64
C THR A 131 13.75 -4.76 -20.64
N TYR A 132 13.96 -6.08 -20.60
CA TYR A 132 12.87 -7.05 -20.52
C TYR A 132 12.20 -7.12 -19.13
N ASN A 133 12.72 -6.37 -18.15
CA ASN A 133 12.27 -6.43 -16.77
C ASN A 133 11.79 -5.03 -16.32
N LYS A 134 10.56 -4.94 -15.83
CA LYS A 134 9.99 -3.75 -15.19
C LYS A 134 9.73 -4.06 -13.71
N ASN A 135 10.17 -3.19 -12.81
CA ASN A 135 9.78 -3.20 -11.40
C ASN A 135 8.57 -2.31 -11.20
N VAL A 136 7.50 -2.86 -10.65
CA VAL A 136 6.31 -2.10 -10.26
C VAL A 136 6.34 -1.94 -8.75
N THR A 137 6.44 -0.70 -8.28
CA THR A 137 6.41 -0.36 -6.85
C THR A 137 5.15 0.40 -6.54
N ILE A 138 4.36 -0.12 -5.60
CA ILE A 138 3.14 0.48 -5.09
C ILE A 138 3.36 0.94 -3.67
N GLN A 139 3.07 2.21 -3.44
CA GLN A 139 3.17 2.87 -2.15
C GLN A 139 1.78 3.31 -1.71
N ILE A 140 1.37 2.86 -0.53
CA ILE A 140 0.09 3.23 0.07
C ILE A 140 0.32 3.98 1.38
N GLU A 141 -0.22 5.18 1.41
CA GLU A 141 -0.21 6.07 2.57
C GLU A 141 -1.62 6.27 3.10
N SER A 142 -1.79 6.23 4.42
CA SER A 142 -3.07 6.52 5.06
C SER A 142 -2.83 7.37 6.31
N PRO A 143 -3.71 8.34 6.64
CA PRO A 143 -3.66 9.03 7.93
C PRO A 143 -3.77 8.07 9.12
N SER A 144 -4.33 6.87 8.93
CA SER A 144 -4.47 5.84 9.96
C SER A 144 -3.19 5.02 10.18
N PHE A 145 -2.17 5.19 9.33
CA PHE A 145 -0.83 4.64 9.51
C PHE A 145 0.02 5.52 10.40
N ILE A 146 -0.41 5.68 11.64
CA ILE A 146 0.42 6.29 12.67
C ILE A 146 0.90 5.18 13.57
N ASN A 147 2.21 5.00 13.64
CA ASN A 147 2.79 4.19 14.69
C ASN A 147 2.61 4.94 16.00
N PHE A 148 1.71 4.47 16.87
CA PHE A 148 1.38 5.14 18.13
C PHE A 148 2.56 5.23 19.12
N TYR A 149 3.64 4.45 18.92
CA TYR A 149 4.84 4.50 19.76
C TYR A 149 5.85 5.56 19.29
N THR A 150 5.98 5.78 17.98
CA THR A 150 6.96 6.72 17.40
C THR A 150 6.34 8.01 16.86
N ASN A 151 5.00 8.07 16.78
CA ASN A 151 4.21 9.11 16.12
C ASN A 151 4.66 9.38 14.67
N ALA A 152 5.32 8.41 14.05
CA ALA A 152 5.76 8.47 12.67
C ALA A 152 4.63 8.02 11.75
N LYS A 153 4.52 8.68 10.60
CA LYS A 153 3.71 8.19 9.49
C LYS A 153 4.37 6.94 8.94
N ASP A 154 3.60 5.88 8.85
CA ASP A 154 4.02 4.61 8.26
C ASP A 154 3.45 4.50 6.84
N THR A 155 4.09 3.67 6.02
CA THR A 155 3.79 3.57 4.59
C THR A 155 3.99 2.14 4.14
N VAL A 156 2.94 1.56 3.54
CA VAL A 156 3.01 0.21 2.99
C VAL A 156 3.59 0.29 1.59
N VAL A 157 4.73 -0.36 1.39
CA VAL A 157 5.39 -0.45 0.08
C VAL A 157 5.44 -1.91 -0.35
N ILE A 158 4.89 -2.21 -1.52
CA ILE A 158 4.95 -3.52 -2.15
C ILE A 158 5.56 -3.35 -3.54
N SER A 159 6.53 -4.19 -3.87
CA SER A 159 7.19 -4.19 -5.17
C SER A 159 7.08 -5.57 -5.82
N THR A 160 6.89 -5.60 -7.13
CA THR A 160 6.86 -6.83 -7.93
C THR A 160 7.69 -6.67 -9.21
N LEU A 161 8.34 -7.76 -9.61
CA LEU A 161 9.13 -7.85 -10.83
C LEU A 161 8.27 -8.44 -11.94
N LEU A 162 8.12 -7.73 -13.05
CA LEU A 162 7.44 -8.19 -14.24
C LEU A 162 8.45 -8.33 -15.38
N SER A 163 8.49 -9.50 -16.00
CA SER A 163 9.42 -9.83 -17.06
C SER A 163 8.67 -10.23 -18.33
N HIS A 164 9.14 -9.75 -19.47
CA HIS A 164 8.65 -10.17 -20.77
C HIS A 164 9.60 -11.19 -21.40
N TRP A 165 9.02 -12.29 -21.90
CA TRP A 165 9.77 -13.35 -22.57
C TRP A 165 9.17 -13.58 -23.96
N THR A 166 10.00 -13.49 -25.00
CA THR A 166 9.65 -13.94 -26.34
C THR A 166 10.32 -15.29 -26.60
N LEU A 167 9.57 -16.26 -27.11
CA LEU A 167 10.13 -17.47 -27.68
C LEU A 167 10.59 -17.11 -29.09
N LEU A 168 11.91 -17.03 -29.28
CA LEU A 168 12.54 -16.94 -30.60
C LEU A 168 12.31 -18.23 -31.40
#